data_AF-A0A351LEC4-F1
#
_entry.id   AF-A0A351LEC4-F1
#
_cell.length_a   1.000
_cell.length_b   1.000
_cell.length_c   1.000
_cell.angle_alpha   90.00
_cell.angle_beta   90.00
_cell.angle_gamma   90.00
#
_symmetry.space_group_name_H-M   'P 1'
#
loop_
_entity.id
_entity.type
_entity.pdbx_description
1 polymer ?
#
loop_
_entity_poly.entity_id
_entity_poly.type
_entity_poly.pdbx_seq_one_letter_code
_entity_poly.pdbx_strand_id
1 'polypeptide(L)' 'QGIEQGIVQASRNYIIQFLQIRFGEVPSSIVEVINGINDSAMLQSLFTRAIAINSLAEFQQVLDEVLPGE' A
#
# COMPACT_ATOMS: atom_id res chain seq x y z
N GLN A 1 -15.10 11.51 11.50
CA GLN A 1 -15.19 10.04 11.63
C GLN A 1 -15.49 9.36 10.30
N GLY A 2 -16.59 9.67 9.57
CA GLY A 2 -16.84 9.02 8.27
C GLY A 2 -15.89 9.41 7.11
N ILE A 3 -15.51 10.70 7.02
CA ILE A 3 -14.63 11.20 5.94
C ILE A 3 -13.23 10.59 6.02
N GLU A 4 -12.65 10.57 7.21
CA GLU A 4 -11.31 10.03 7.45
C GLU A 4 -11.21 8.53 7.13
N GLN A 5 -12.20 7.74 7.55
CA GLN A 5 -12.31 6.33 7.17
C GLN A 5 -12.44 6.15 5.66
N GLY A 6 -13.20 7.02 4.99
CA GLY A 6 -13.32 7.03 3.54
C GLY A 6 -11.98 7.31 2.84
N ILE A 7 -11.20 8.27 3.34
CA ILE A 7 -9.86 8.60 2.81
C ILE A 7 -8.91 7.42 2.95
N VAL A 8 -8.89 6.78 4.12
CA VAL A 8 -8.06 5.60 4.39
C VAL A 8 -8.43 4.45 3.45
N GLN A 9 -9.72 4.13 3.32
CA GLN A 9 -10.19 3.06 2.45
C GLN A 9 -9.88 3.35 0.96
N ALA A 10 -10.11 4.58 0.50
CA ALA A 10 -9.80 4.97 -0.87
C ALA A 10 -8.29 4.84 -1.16
N SER A 11 -7.44 5.27 -0.23
CA SER A 11 -5.98 5.22 -0.38
C SER A 11 -5.48 3.77 -0.50
N ARG A 12 -5.99 2.85 0.33
CA ARG A 12 -5.68 1.41 0.21
C ARG A 12 -6.07 0.85 -1.16
N ASN A 13 -7.30 1.15 -1.60
CA ASN A 13 -7.80 0.69 -2.89
C ASN A 13 -6.95 1.21 -4.05
N TYR A 14 -6.52 2.47 -4.01
CA TYR A 14 -5.70 3.06 -5.06
C TYR A 14 -4.29 2.47 -5.12
N ILE A 15 -3.67 2.17 -3.97
CA ILE A 15 -2.37 1.49 -3.94
C ILE A 15 -2.49 0.10 -4.57
N ILE A 16 -3.48 -0.69 -4.15
CA ILE A 16 -3.71 -2.05 -4.67
C ILE A 16 -3.98 -2.01 -6.19
N GLN A 17 -4.87 -1.10 -6.63
CA GLN A 17 -5.19 -0.94 -8.04
C GLN A 17 -3.97 -0.51 -8.86
N PHE A 18 -3.15 0.41 -8.34
CA PHE A 18 -1.92 0.85 -9.00
C PHE A 18 -0.95 -0.32 -9.18
N LEU A 19 -0.70 -1.10 -8.13
CA LEU A 19 0.17 -2.28 -8.19
C LEU A 19 -0.39 -3.30 -9.20
N GLN A 20 -1.71 -3.48 -9.21
CA GLN A 20 -2.35 -4.42 -10.11
C GLN A 20 -2.24 -4.02 -11.59
N ILE A 21 -2.39 -2.73 -11.88
CA ILE A 21 -2.23 -2.18 -13.24
C ILE A 21 -0.79 -2.36 -13.72
N ARG A 22 0.20 -2.13 -12.85
CA ARG A 22 1.63 -2.12 -13.24
C ARG A 22 2.26 -3.51 -13.30
N PHE A 23 1.86 -4.41 -12.40
CA PHE A 23 2.54 -5.69 -12.19
C PHE A 23 1.64 -6.92 -12.36
N GLY A 24 0.34 -6.74 -12.59
CA GLY A 24 -0.62 -7.85 -12.68
C GLY A 24 -1.12 -8.29 -11.31
N GLU A 25 -1.34 -9.57 -11.11
CA GLU A 25 -1.91 -10.08 -9.85
C GLU A 25 -1.04 -9.71 -8.64
N VAL A 26 -1.65 -9.07 -7.64
CA VAL A 26 -0.97 -8.66 -6.40
C VAL A 26 -1.14 -9.78 -5.37
N PRO A 27 -0.03 -10.30 -4.78
CA PRO A 27 -0.09 -11.30 -3.72
C PRO A 27 -1.00 -10.90 -2.57
N SER A 28 -1.78 -11.85 -2.05
CA SER A 28 -2.69 -11.61 -0.93
C SER A 28 -1.96 -11.06 0.31
N SER A 29 -0.73 -11.50 0.56
CA SER A 29 0.11 -10.99 1.66
C SER A 29 0.32 -9.48 1.58
N ILE A 30 0.59 -8.94 0.39
CA ILE A 30 0.74 -7.50 0.18
C ILE A 30 -0.60 -6.78 0.40
N VAL A 31 -1.69 -7.34 -0.11
CA VAL A 31 -3.03 -6.77 0.04
C VAL A 31 -3.45 -6.70 1.51
N GLU A 32 -3.21 -7.77 2.27
CA GLU A 32 -3.50 -7.85 3.70
C GLU A 32 -2.74 -6.79 4.49
N VAL A 33 -1.44 -6.63 4.22
CA VAL A 33 -0.62 -5.60 4.87
C VAL A 33 -1.16 -4.20 4.57
N ILE A 34 -1.45 -3.87 3.31
CA ILE A 34 -2.00 -2.55 2.94
C ILE A 34 -3.34 -2.30 3.65
N ASN A 35 -4.21 -3.31 3.70
CA ASN A 35 -5.52 -3.20 4.36
C ASN A 35 -5.43 -3.04 5.88
N GLY A 36 -4.33 -3.45 6.50
CA GLY A 36 -4.06 -3.23 7.93
C GLY A 36 -3.67 -1.79 8.29
N ILE A 37 -3.22 -0.97 7.32
CA ILE A 37 -2.70 0.37 7.59
C ILE A 37 -3.84 1.37 7.79
N ASN A 38 -4.06 1.84 9.02
CA ASN A 38 -5.11 2.83 9.35
C ASN A 38 -4.62 4.29 9.31
N ASP A 39 -3.32 4.52 9.10
CA ASP A 39 -2.72 5.84 9.03
C ASP A 39 -2.71 6.36 7.58
N SER A 40 -3.43 7.46 7.34
CA SER A 40 -3.52 8.08 6.01
C SER A 40 -2.20 8.68 5.52
N ALA A 41 -1.37 9.21 6.40
CA ALA A 41 -0.06 9.75 6.04
C ALA A 41 0.91 8.62 5.66
N MET A 42 0.83 7.50 6.37
CA MET A 42 1.57 6.29 6.04
C MET A 42 1.17 5.73 4.66
N LEU A 43 -0.14 5.66 4.38
CA LEU A 43 -0.65 5.26 3.07
C LEU A 43 -0.19 6.20 1.95
N GLN A 44 -0.19 7.51 2.19
CA GLN A 44 0.32 8.49 1.24
C GLN A 44 1.81 8.28 0.94
N SER A 45 2.63 8.09 1.97
CA SER A 45 4.06 7.79 1.84
C SER A 45 4.29 6.50 1.03
N LEU A 46 3.54 5.45 1.37
CA LEU A 46 3.59 4.17 0.67
C LEU A 46 3.25 4.31 -0.82
N PHE A 47 2.20 5.05 -1.14
CA PHE A 47 1.82 5.31 -2.53
C PHE A 47 2.90 6.06 -3.30
N THR A 48 3.49 7.11 -2.71
CA THR A 48 4.60 7.85 -3.37
C THR A 48 5.79 6.94 -3.67
N ARG A 49 6.16 6.06 -2.73
CA ARG A 49 7.26 5.11 -2.93
C ARG A 49 6.93 4.06 -3.99
N ALA A 50 5.67 3.59 -4.03
CA ALA A 50 5.20 2.65 -5.04
C ALA A 50 5.32 3.16 -6.47
N ILE A 51 5.32 4.47 -6.71
CA ILE A 51 5.46 5.03 -8.07
C ILE A 51 6.83 4.67 -8.69
N ALA A 52 7.87 4.58 -7.86
CA ALA A 52 9.26 4.42 -8.28
C ALA A 52 9.75 2.96 -8.39
N ILE A 53 9.01 2.00 -7.85
CA ILE A 53 9.42 0.58 -7.85
C ILE A 53 9.31 -0.06 -9.24
N ASN A 54 10.06 -1.13 -9.45
CA ASN A 54 10.09 -1.89 -10.70
C ASN A 54 9.53 -3.31 -10.55
N SER A 55 9.16 -3.72 -9.33
CA SER A 55 8.57 -5.04 -9.09
C SER A 55 7.77 -5.08 -7.78
N LEU A 56 6.94 -6.12 -7.62
CA LEU A 56 6.28 -6.42 -6.35
C LEU A 56 7.27 -6.86 -5.25
N ALA A 57 8.42 -7.41 -5.62
CA ALA A 57 9.49 -7.72 -4.67
C ALA A 57 10.11 -6.45 -4.08
N GLU A 58 10.34 -5.42 -4.90
CA GLU A 58 10.74 -4.08 -4.42
C GLU A 58 9.65 -3.43 -3.56
N PHE A 59 8.36 -3.65 -3.89
CA PHE A 59 7.28 -3.19 -3.01
C PHE A 59 7.31 -3.85 -1.63
N GLN A 60 7.62 -5.14 -1.57
CA GLN A 60 7.72 -5.84 -0.29
C GLN A 60 8.84 -5.23 0.58
N GLN A 61 9.98 -4.89 -0.02
CA GLN A 61 11.06 -4.19 0.69
C GLN A 61 10.60 -2.83 1.22
N VAL A 62 9.83 -2.09 0.42
CA VAL A 62 9.20 -0.84 0.87
C VAL A 62 8.30 -1.08 2.08
N LEU A 63 7.47 -2.13 2.08
CA LEU A 63 6.61 -2.46 3.22
C LEU A 63 7.43 -2.78 4.47
N ASP A 64 8.47 -3.60 4.35
CA ASP A 64 9.32 -4.02 5.47
C ASP A 64 10.05 -2.83 6.12
N GLU A 65 10.34 -1.77 5.35
CA GLU A 65 10.94 -0.54 5.87
C GLU A 65 9.94 0.37 6.61
N VAL A 66 8.68 0.42 6.18
CA VAL A 66 7.66 1.26 6.82
C VAL A 66 6.99 0.53 7.99
N LEU A 67 6.99 -0.80 7.97
CA LEU A 67 6.46 -1.68 9.01
C LEU A 67 7.58 -2.61 9.51
N PRO A 68 8.62 -2.08 10.18
CA PRO A 68 9.58 -2.95 10.84
C PRO A 68 8.82 -3.80 11.87
N GLY A 69 8.87 -5.12 11.71
CA GLY A 69 8.12 -6.05 12.54
C GLY A 69 8.35 -5.78 14.03
N GLU A 70 7.28 -5.80 14.82
CA GLU A 70 7.36 -5.90 16.28
C GLU A 70 7.86 -7.28 16.71
#